data_AF-A0A2G5FCB8-F1
#
_entry.id   AF-A0A2G5FCB8-F1
#
_cell.length_a   1.000
_cell.length_b   1.000
_cell.length_c   1.000
_cell.angle_alpha   90.00
_cell.angle_beta   90.00
_cell.angle_gamma   90.00
#
_symmetry.space_group_name_H-M   'P 1'
#
loop_
_entity.id
_entity.type
_entity.pdbx_description
1 polymer ?
#
loop_
_entity_poly.entity_id
_entity_poly.type
_entity_poly.pdbx_seq_one_letter_code
_entity_poly.pdbx_strand_id
1 'polypeptide(L)'
;MAEEKETNKSIEEEEQVVTPWEVASGGGKIDYDKLISKFGCQKLDSNLINRVEKLTSRPPHVFLRRGVFFAHRDFNEILDSYQKGDKFYLYTGRGPSSEALHLGHLIPFMFTKYLQDAFKVPLVIQLTDDEKCMWKNLSVEESKRLARENAKDIIACGFDITRTFIFSDFGYLGGAFYENVVRVARCVSFNQVRGIFGFSPEDHIGKIGFPPVQAVPSFPTSFPHLFSGRDNLRCLIPCAIDQVCLSSVSCQIFYLKFMFFFLI
;
A
#
# COMPACT_ATOMS: atom_id res chain seq x y z
N MET A 1 18.50 -61.49 -1.85
CA MET A 1 18.97 -60.11 -1.64
C MET A 1 18.23 -59.25 -2.64
N ALA A 2 17.13 -58.64 -2.22
CA ALA A 2 16.39 -57.66 -3.02
C ALA A 2 16.68 -56.31 -2.36
N GLU A 3 17.31 -55.41 -3.12
CA GLU A 3 17.61 -54.04 -2.70
C GLU A 3 16.30 -53.24 -2.68
N GLU A 4 15.91 -52.75 -1.50
CA GLU A 4 14.86 -51.74 -1.36
C GLU A 4 15.39 -50.40 -1.88
N LYS A 5 14.82 -49.91 -2.98
CA LYS A 5 14.97 -48.51 -3.42
C LYS A 5 14.11 -47.62 -2.51
N GLU A 6 14.75 -46.96 -1.55
CA GLU A 6 14.16 -45.82 -0.86
C GLU A 6 13.75 -44.75 -1.89
N THR A 7 12.44 -44.56 -2.02
CA THR A 7 11.87 -43.53 -2.88
C THR A 7 11.86 -42.24 -2.07
N ASN A 8 12.90 -41.42 -2.25
CA ASN A 8 13.05 -40.14 -1.58
C ASN A 8 12.00 -39.16 -2.15
N LYS A 9 10.80 -39.19 -1.55
CA LYS A 9 9.69 -38.28 -1.88
C LYS A 9 10.03 -36.93 -1.26
N SER A 10 10.72 -36.06 -2.02
CA SER A 10 10.84 -34.65 -1.68
C SER A 10 9.43 -34.09 -1.58
N ILE A 11 8.97 -33.81 -0.36
CA ILE A 11 7.79 -32.99 -0.13
C ILE A 11 8.16 -31.61 -0.69
N GLU A 12 7.58 -31.24 -1.82
CA GLU A 12 7.61 -29.85 -2.28
C GLU A 12 6.93 -29.03 -1.17
N GLU A 13 7.72 -28.28 -0.40
CA GLU A 13 7.18 -27.27 0.51
C GLU A 13 6.40 -26.27 -0.35
N GLU A 14 5.08 -26.31 -0.29
CA GLU A 14 4.23 -25.35 -1.00
C GLU A 14 4.66 -23.93 -0.60
N GLU A 15 5.14 -23.16 -1.57
CA GLU A 15 5.66 -21.82 -1.33
C GLU A 15 4.50 -20.86 -1.03
N GLN A 16 4.63 -20.01 0.00
CA GLN A 16 3.59 -19.02 0.31
C GLN A 16 3.40 -18.02 -0.84
N VAL A 17 2.14 -17.82 -1.24
CA VAL A 17 1.73 -16.84 -2.26
C VAL A 17 1.19 -15.61 -1.54
N VAL A 18 1.80 -14.45 -1.77
CA VAL A 18 1.31 -13.16 -1.25
C VAL A 18 1.34 -12.16 -2.40
N THR A 19 0.15 -11.82 -2.90
CA THR A 19 -0.10 -10.83 -3.94
C THR A 19 -1.24 -9.90 -3.48
N PRO A 20 -1.45 -8.73 -4.12
CA PRO A 20 -2.55 -7.83 -3.77
C PRO A 20 -3.96 -8.45 -3.86
N TRP A 21 -4.10 -9.62 -4.50
CA TRP A 21 -5.39 -10.28 -4.75
C TRP A 21 -5.51 -11.65 -4.10
N GLU A 22 -4.40 -12.31 -3.77
CA GLU A 22 -4.36 -13.67 -3.24
C GLU A 22 -3.29 -13.81 -2.17
N VAL A 23 -3.70 -14.41 -1.04
CA VAL A 23 -2.81 -14.79 0.04
C VAL A 23 -3.07 -16.26 0.40
N ALA A 24 -2.08 -17.11 0.14
CA ALA A 24 -2.12 -18.53 0.44
C ALA A 24 -0.85 -18.92 1.20
N SER A 25 -1.02 -19.47 2.40
CA SER A 25 0.06 -20.04 3.19
C SER A 25 0.16 -21.52 2.83
N GLY A 26 1.13 -21.94 2.02
CA GLY A 26 1.31 -23.32 1.57
C GLY A 26 1.43 -24.33 2.71
N GLY A 27 0.30 -24.77 3.25
CA GLY A 27 0.17 -25.72 4.37
C GLY A 27 0.42 -25.20 5.80
N GLY A 28 0.78 -23.92 6.01
CA GLY A 28 1.27 -23.43 7.33
C GLY A 28 0.80 -22.03 7.76
N LYS A 29 1.46 -21.42 8.76
CA LYS A 29 1.31 -19.97 9.04
C LYS A 29 2.21 -19.18 8.09
N ILE A 30 1.79 -17.96 7.73
CA ILE A 30 2.60 -17.04 6.92
C ILE A 30 3.93 -16.77 7.62
N ASP A 31 5.05 -17.01 6.93
CA ASP A 31 6.39 -16.69 7.41
C ASP A 31 6.75 -15.26 6.99
N TYR A 32 6.56 -14.34 7.92
CA TYR A 32 6.78 -12.92 7.69
C TYR A 32 8.25 -12.52 7.58
N ASP A 33 9.18 -13.24 8.19
CA ASP A 33 10.62 -12.95 8.05
C ASP A 33 11.08 -13.34 6.63
N LYS A 34 10.56 -14.45 6.08
CA LYS A 34 10.74 -14.81 4.66
C LYS A 34 10.15 -13.76 3.71
N LEU A 35 8.98 -13.19 4.03
CA LEU A 35 8.39 -12.09 3.24
C LEU A 35 9.23 -10.81 3.31
N ILE A 36 9.74 -10.45 4.48
CA ILE A 36 10.63 -9.28 4.64
C ILE A 36 11.84 -9.42 3.72
N SER A 37 12.48 -10.59 3.73
CA SER A 37 13.63 -10.87 2.87
C SER A 37 13.27 -10.85 1.39
N LYS A 38 12.19 -11.54 0.99
CA LYS A 38 11.70 -11.61 -0.40
C LYS A 38 11.40 -10.22 -0.97
N PHE A 39 10.80 -9.35 -0.17
CA PHE A 39 10.42 -8.02 -0.58
C PHE A 39 11.47 -6.95 -0.25
N GLY A 40 12.67 -7.30 0.21
CA GLY A 40 13.72 -6.32 0.55
C GLY A 40 13.24 -5.24 1.53
N CYS A 41 12.41 -5.63 2.50
CA CYS A 41 11.97 -4.75 3.58
C CYS A 41 12.92 -4.86 4.77
N GLN A 42 12.77 -3.94 5.72
CA GLN A 42 13.49 -3.96 7.00
C GLN A 42 12.49 -4.21 8.12
N LYS A 43 12.91 -4.93 9.15
CA LYS A 43 12.08 -5.17 10.33
C LYS A 43 11.93 -3.88 11.13
N LEU A 44 10.71 -3.60 11.56
CA LEU A 44 10.42 -2.48 12.45
C LEU A 44 10.82 -2.88 13.88
N ASP A 45 11.95 -2.35 14.33
CA ASP A 45 12.53 -2.69 15.62
C ASP A 45 12.10 -1.73 16.74
N SER A 46 12.43 -2.08 17.99
CA SER A 46 12.13 -1.25 19.15
C SER A 46 12.82 0.12 19.11
N ASN A 47 13.96 0.25 18.42
CA ASN A 47 14.66 1.53 18.29
C ASN A 47 13.85 2.52 17.45
N LEU A 48 13.30 2.07 16.32
CA LEU A 48 12.40 2.85 15.48
C LEU A 48 11.12 3.23 16.21
N ILE A 49 10.52 2.30 16.96
CA ILE A 49 9.32 2.57 17.76
C ILE A 49 9.59 3.68 18.79
N ASN A 50 10.69 3.57 19.54
CA ASN A 50 11.10 4.57 20.52
C ASN A 50 11.42 5.92 19.84
N ARG A 51 11.95 5.89 18.61
CA ARG A 51 12.24 7.09 17.83
C ARG A 51 10.96 7.81 17.40
N VAL A 52 9.92 7.08 16.99
CA VAL A 52 8.59 7.65 16.70
C VAL A 52 8.02 8.34 17.94
N GLU A 53 8.09 7.69 19.11
CA GLU A 53 7.62 8.27 20.37
C GLU A 53 8.33 9.58 20.70
N LYS A 54 9.68 9.59 20.63
CA LYS A 54 10.48 10.79 20.89
C LYS A 54 10.17 11.93 19.93
N LEU A 55 10.09 11.65 18.63
CA LEU A 55 9.87 12.68 17.61
C LEU A 55 8.45 13.26 17.63
N THR A 56 7.45 12.44 17.99
CA THR A 56 6.04 12.86 17.97
C THR A 56 5.53 13.29 19.34
N SER A 57 6.29 13.01 20.42
CA SER A 57 5.84 13.16 21.81
C SER A 57 4.50 12.47 22.07
N ARG A 58 4.28 11.32 21.42
CA ARG A 58 3.08 10.50 21.56
C ARG A 58 3.44 9.06 21.83
N PRO A 59 2.69 8.37 22.72
CA PRO A 59 2.87 6.94 22.93
C PRO A 59 2.79 6.17 21.60
N PRO A 60 3.67 5.19 21.34
CA PRO A 60 3.60 4.37 20.14
C PRO A 60 2.24 3.71 20.02
N HIS A 61 1.66 3.64 18.82
CA HIS A 61 0.39 2.95 18.62
C HIS A 61 0.45 1.48 19.09
N VAL A 62 -0.67 0.91 19.54
CA VAL A 62 -0.71 -0.51 19.97
C VAL A 62 -0.26 -1.47 18.86
N PHE A 63 -0.50 -1.10 17.61
CA PHE A 63 -0.05 -1.88 16.45
C PHE A 63 1.48 -1.87 16.25
N LEU A 64 2.18 -0.84 16.71
CA LEU A 64 3.65 -0.86 16.75
C LEU A 64 4.12 -1.71 17.92
N ARG A 65 3.57 -1.49 19.12
CA ARG A 65 3.99 -2.20 20.34
C ARG A 65 3.76 -3.72 20.30
N ARG A 66 2.74 -4.16 19.57
CA ARG A 66 2.40 -5.58 19.40
C ARG A 66 2.94 -6.17 18.09
N GLY A 67 3.73 -5.41 17.34
CA GLY A 67 4.31 -5.87 16.07
C GLY A 67 3.26 -6.17 15.00
N VAL A 68 2.06 -5.57 15.06
CA VAL A 68 1.06 -5.69 13.99
C VAL A 68 1.58 -5.04 12.70
N PHE A 69 2.14 -3.83 12.84
CA PHE A 69 3.04 -3.25 11.83
C PHE A 69 4.46 -3.71 12.17
N PHE A 70 5.05 -4.54 11.32
CA PHE A 70 6.27 -5.30 11.63
C PHE A 70 7.44 -5.03 10.68
N ALA A 71 7.16 -4.43 9.52
CA ALA A 71 8.17 -4.15 8.50
C ALA A 71 8.01 -2.76 7.91
N HIS A 72 9.07 -2.24 7.32
CA HIS A 72 9.08 -0.96 6.64
C HIS A 72 10.10 -0.95 5.50
N ARG A 73 10.02 0.07 4.65
CA ARG A 73 11.08 0.43 3.70
C ARG A 73 11.35 1.92 3.85
N ASP A 74 12.60 2.27 4.12
CA ASP A 74 13.09 3.65 4.24
C ASP A 74 12.37 4.56 5.25
N PHE A 75 11.67 3.98 6.23
CA PHE A 75 11.02 4.74 7.30
C PHE A 75 12.01 5.57 8.13
N ASN A 76 13.23 5.07 8.33
CA ASN A 76 14.33 5.83 8.96
C ASN A 76 14.54 7.20 8.27
N GLU A 77 14.49 7.24 6.94
CA GLU A 77 14.69 8.48 6.22
C GLU A 77 13.51 9.46 6.35
N ILE A 78 12.27 8.97 6.55
CA ILE A 78 11.14 9.84 6.92
C ILE A 78 11.42 10.48 8.27
N LEU A 79 11.85 9.68 9.25
CA LEU A 79 12.14 10.16 10.60
C LEU A 79 13.31 11.15 10.61
N ASP A 80 14.38 10.88 9.84
CA ASP A 80 15.52 11.79 9.68
C ASP A 80 15.09 13.14 9.11
N SER A 81 14.27 13.13 8.06
CA SER A 81 13.74 14.36 7.46
C SER A 81 12.80 15.11 8.41
N TYR A 82 11.90 14.39 9.07
CA TYR A 82 11.00 15.00 10.05
C TYR A 82 11.77 15.64 11.21
N GLN A 83 12.84 15.00 11.70
CA GLN A 83 13.72 15.54 12.73
C GLN A 83 14.44 16.84 12.27
N LYS A 84 14.71 16.99 10.97
CA LYS A 84 15.28 18.22 10.38
C LYS A 84 14.24 19.32 10.15
N GLY A 85 12.96 19.03 10.36
CA GLY A 85 11.85 19.95 10.11
C GLY A 85 11.24 19.85 8.71
N ASP A 86 11.73 18.94 7.86
CA ASP A 86 11.16 18.69 6.55
C ASP A 86 9.72 18.17 6.68
N LYS A 87 8.88 18.51 5.71
CA LYS A 87 7.51 18.01 5.61
C LYS A 87 7.47 16.74 4.76
N PHE A 88 6.46 15.93 5.04
CA PHE A 88 6.07 14.77 4.23
C PHE A 88 4.54 14.66 4.27
N TYR A 89 3.96 13.76 3.48
CA TYR A 89 2.54 13.45 3.53
C TYR A 89 2.30 11.94 3.59
N LEU A 90 1.10 11.56 4.00
CA LEU A 90 0.64 10.18 4.04
C LEU A 90 -0.17 9.85 2.79
N TYR A 91 -0.03 8.63 2.30
CA TYR A 91 -0.91 8.06 1.28
C TYR A 91 -1.34 6.66 1.71
N THR A 92 -2.64 6.39 1.66
CA THR A 92 -3.18 5.02 1.77
C THR A 92 -4.36 4.87 0.79
N GLY A 93 -4.93 3.69 0.66
CA GLY A 93 -6.00 3.46 -0.30
C GLY A 93 -6.96 2.35 0.11
N ARG A 94 -8.10 2.30 -0.59
CA ARG A 94 -9.12 1.28 -0.45
C ARG A 94 -9.75 0.98 -1.81
N GLY A 95 -9.73 -0.29 -2.19
CA GLY A 95 -10.54 -0.79 -3.29
C GLY A 95 -11.95 -1.16 -2.83
N PRO A 96 -13.00 -0.38 -3.17
CA PRO A 96 -14.34 -0.56 -2.64
C PRO A 96 -15.06 -1.73 -3.31
N SER A 97 -15.06 -2.90 -2.67
CA SER A 97 -15.68 -4.14 -3.18
C SER A 97 -16.92 -4.59 -2.40
N SER A 98 -17.29 -3.87 -1.34
CA SER A 98 -18.43 -4.18 -0.45
C SER A 98 -19.00 -2.87 0.09
N GLU A 99 -20.26 -2.87 0.51
CA GLU A 99 -20.92 -1.65 1.01
C GLU A 99 -20.29 -1.12 2.29
N ALA A 100 -19.87 -2.01 3.19
CA ALA A 100 -19.28 -1.66 4.48
C ALA A 100 -17.85 -2.19 4.63
N LEU A 101 -17.06 -1.48 5.44
CA LEU A 101 -15.78 -1.97 5.93
C LEU A 101 -15.97 -3.04 7.02
N HIS A 102 -15.24 -4.16 6.93
CA HIS A 102 -15.07 -5.08 8.04
C HIS A 102 -13.85 -4.71 8.90
N LEU A 103 -13.70 -5.35 10.07
CA LEU A 103 -12.64 -5.04 11.04
C LEU A 103 -11.22 -5.07 10.44
N GLY A 104 -10.92 -6.02 9.56
CA GLY A 104 -9.63 -6.06 8.84
C GLY A 104 -9.30 -4.76 8.07
N HIS A 105 -10.29 -4.12 7.45
CA HIS A 105 -10.07 -2.86 6.73
C HIS A 105 -9.77 -1.68 7.67
N LEU A 106 -10.15 -1.75 8.95
CA LEU A 106 -9.92 -0.66 9.90
C LEU A 106 -8.46 -0.58 10.34
N ILE A 107 -7.70 -1.67 10.30
CA ILE A 107 -6.30 -1.70 10.74
C ILE A 107 -5.42 -0.63 10.05
N PRO A 108 -5.36 -0.56 8.69
CA PRO A 108 -4.57 0.47 8.02
C PRO A 108 -5.09 1.88 8.30
N PHE A 109 -6.41 2.08 8.34
CA PHE A 109 -6.99 3.41 8.58
C PHE A 109 -6.75 3.90 10.02
N MET A 110 -6.93 3.04 11.03
CA MET A 110 -6.63 3.38 12.42
C MET A 110 -5.16 3.74 12.61
N PHE A 111 -4.25 3.01 11.96
CA PHE A 111 -2.83 3.31 12.02
C PHE A 111 -2.48 4.61 11.27
N THR A 112 -3.06 4.80 10.09
CA THR A 112 -2.87 6.02 9.30
C THR A 112 -3.38 7.24 10.05
N LYS A 113 -4.52 7.13 10.76
CA LYS A 113 -5.04 8.18 11.63
C LYS A 113 -4.06 8.49 12.76
N TYR A 114 -3.51 7.47 13.41
CA TYR A 114 -2.47 7.66 14.42
C TYR A 114 -1.26 8.43 13.87
N LEU A 115 -0.75 8.03 12.70
CA LEU A 115 0.36 8.71 12.04
C LEU A 115 0.02 10.15 11.68
N GLN A 116 -1.16 10.39 11.12
CA GLN A 116 -1.64 11.73 10.77
C GLN A 116 -1.63 12.64 12.00
N ASP A 117 -2.18 12.17 13.12
CA ASP A 117 -2.24 12.98 14.32
C ASP A 117 -0.86 13.18 14.97
N ALA A 118 -0.01 12.15 14.95
CA ALA A 118 1.31 12.16 15.58
C ALA A 118 2.30 13.07 14.85
N PHE A 119 2.34 12.98 13.52
CA PHE A 119 3.23 13.79 12.69
C PHE A 119 2.60 15.09 12.20
N LYS A 120 1.28 15.26 12.38
CA LYS A 120 0.51 16.44 11.96
C LYS A 120 0.64 16.74 10.46
N VAL A 121 0.64 15.70 9.64
CA VAL A 121 0.90 15.77 8.18
C VAL A 121 -0.39 15.65 7.35
N PRO A 122 -0.39 16.14 6.09
CA PRO A 122 -1.48 15.89 5.14
C PRO A 122 -1.61 14.40 4.80
N LEU A 123 -2.82 13.99 4.44
CA LEU A 123 -3.16 12.62 4.03
C LEU A 123 -3.96 12.65 2.73
N VAL A 124 -3.59 11.79 1.79
CA VAL A 124 -4.41 11.45 0.61
C VAL A 124 -4.89 10.01 0.71
N ILE A 125 -6.17 9.77 0.40
CA ILE A 125 -6.78 8.44 0.39
C ILE A 125 -7.37 8.17 -0.99
N GLN A 126 -6.83 7.17 -1.69
CA GLN A 126 -7.34 6.73 -2.99
C GLN A 126 -8.46 5.70 -2.82
N LEU A 127 -9.56 5.89 -3.55
CA LEU A 127 -10.62 4.90 -3.72
C LEU A 127 -10.55 4.34 -5.14
N THR A 128 -10.05 3.10 -5.26
CA THR A 128 -9.79 2.44 -6.55
C THR A 128 -11.06 1.79 -7.12
N ASP A 129 -12.05 2.63 -7.43
CA ASP A 129 -13.33 2.19 -7.99
C ASP A 129 -13.21 1.70 -9.44
N ASP A 130 -12.24 2.21 -10.19
CA ASP A 130 -11.85 1.70 -11.50
C ASP A 130 -11.26 0.28 -11.42
N GLU A 131 -10.38 0.00 -10.44
CA GLU A 131 -9.85 -1.32 -10.15
C GLU A 131 -10.98 -2.32 -9.88
N LYS A 132 -11.91 -1.97 -8.98
CA LYS A 132 -12.99 -2.91 -8.64
C LYS A 132 -13.98 -3.11 -9.77
N CYS A 133 -14.24 -2.10 -10.59
CA CYS A 133 -14.96 -2.24 -11.85
C CYS A 133 -14.30 -3.31 -12.75
N MET A 134 -12.98 -3.22 -12.94
CA MET A 134 -12.18 -4.13 -13.77
C MET A 134 -12.05 -5.56 -13.20
N TRP A 135 -11.89 -5.72 -11.88
CA TRP A 135 -11.63 -7.03 -11.27
C TRP A 135 -12.89 -7.80 -10.85
N LYS A 136 -13.99 -7.12 -10.59
CA LYS A 136 -15.22 -7.74 -10.04
C LYS A 136 -16.42 -7.68 -11.00
N ASN A 137 -16.23 -7.24 -12.25
CA ASN A 137 -17.31 -7.05 -13.25
C ASN A 137 -18.46 -6.19 -12.70
N LEU A 138 -18.15 -5.18 -11.90
CA LEU A 138 -19.12 -4.20 -11.43
C LEU A 138 -19.35 -3.15 -12.52
N SER A 139 -20.55 -2.57 -12.59
CA SER A 139 -20.75 -1.39 -13.44
C SER A 139 -19.97 -0.18 -12.90
N VAL A 140 -19.76 0.83 -13.74
CA VAL A 140 -19.11 2.08 -13.34
C VAL A 140 -19.94 2.79 -12.27
N GLU A 141 -21.26 2.79 -12.42
CA GLU A 141 -22.20 3.41 -11.49
C GLU A 141 -22.13 2.74 -10.12
N GLU A 142 -22.11 1.41 -10.08
CA GLU A 142 -22.05 0.65 -8.84
C GLU A 142 -20.69 0.85 -8.15
N SER A 143 -19.60 0.86 -8.91
CA SER A 143 -18.26 1.08 -8.35
C SER A 143 -18.13 2.47 -7.73
N LYS A 144 -18.68 3.50 -8.39
CA LYS A 144 -18.76 4.88 -7.84
C LYS A 144 -19.64 4.96 -6.60
N ARG A 145 -20.76 4.22 -6.57
CA ARG A 145 -21.65 4.15 -5.39
C ARG A 145 -20.89 3.54 -4.21
N LEU A 146 -20.22 2.41 -4.40
CA LEU A 146 -19.44 1.75 -3.35
C LEU A 146 -18.30 2.63 -2.85
N ALA A 147 -17.58 3.34 -3.73
CA ALA A 147 -16.58 4.33 -3.32
C ALA A 147 -17.17 5.38 -2.38
N ARG A 148 -18.34 5.93 -2.73
CA ARG A 148 -19.03 6.93 -1.90
C ARG A 148 -19.43 6.39 -0.53
N GLU A 149 -19.91 5.15 -0.45
CA GLU A 149 -20.26 4.52 0.84
C GLU A 149 -19.01 4.23 1.68
N ASN A 150 -17.96 3.66 1.08
CA ASN A 150 -16.69 3.39 1.78
C ASN A 150 -16.02 4.70 2.25
N ALA A 151 -16.18 5.80 1.52
CA ALA A 151 -15.71 7.11 1.97
C ALA A 151 -16.33 7.54 3.31
N LYS A 152 -17.62 7.21 3.55
CA LYS A 152 -18.29 7.52 4.84
C LYS A 152 -17.65 6.75 5.98
N ASP A 153 -17.39 5.45 5.78
CA ASP A 153 -16.74 4.60 6.79
C ASP A 153 -15.32 5.08 7.11
N ILE A 154 -14.57 5.50 6.09
CA ILE A 154 -13.23 6.06 6.25
C ILE A 154 -13.29 7.37 7.04
N ILE A 155 -14.22 8.28 6.72
CA ILE A 155 -14.44 9.52 7.47
C ILE A 155 -14.79 9.22 8.93
N ALA A 156 -15.59 8.18 9.19
CA ALA A 156 -15.97 7.75 10.54
C ALA A 156 -14.77 7.26 11.39
N CYS A 157 -13.63 6.93 10.79
CA CYS A 157 -12.39 6.65 11.53
C CYS A 157 -11.81 7.90 12.23
N GLY A 158 -12.34 9.09 11.93
CA GLY A 158 -12.01 10.34 12.62
C GLY A 158 -10.69 10.94 12.16
N PHE A 159 -10.48 11.00 10.85
CA PHE A 159 -9.40 11.78 10.22
C PHE A 159 -9.69 13.28 10.29
N ASP A 160 -8.64 14.10 10.29
CA ASP A 160 -8.79 15.56 10.27
C ASP A 160 -9.23 16.03 8.87
N ILE A 161 -10.45 16.56 8.77
CA ILE A 161 -11.03 17.06 7.52
C ILE A 161 -10.21 18.18 6.87
N THR A 162 -9.47 18.96 7.64
CA THR A 162 -8.65 20.06 7.12
C THR A 162 -7.34 19.59 6.48
N ARG A 163 -6.97 18.32 6.71
CA ARG A 163 -5.69 17.72 6.28
C ARG A 163 -5.87 16.40 5.54
N THR A 164 -7.09 16.03 5.18
CA THR A 164 -7.39 14.76 4.52
C THR A 164 -8.12 14.99 3.21
N PHE A 165 -7.55 14.47 2.13
CA PHE A 165 -8.17 14.46 0.81
C PHE A 165 -8.50 13.02 0.40
N ILE A 166 -9.78 12.73 0.22
CA ILE A 166 -10.26 11.42 -0.24
C ILE A 166 -10.75 11.61 -1.68
N PHE A 167 -10.32 10.74 -2.58
CA PHE A 167 -10.73 10.83 -3.99
C PHE A 167 -11.07 9.45 -4.56
N SER A 168 -12.03 9.44 -5.48
CA SER A 168 -12.32 8.28 -6.35
C SER A 168 -11.50 8.41 -7.62
N ASP A 169 -10.98 7.31 -8.11
CA ASP A 169 -10.19 7.28 -9.34
C ASP A 169 -11.04 7.76 -10.52
N PHE A 170 -12.26 7.25 -10.68
CA PHE A 170 -13.17 7.77 -11.72
C PHE A 170 -13.51 9.26 -11.56
N GLY A 171 -13.46 9.81 -10.34
CA GLY A 171 -13.77 11.21 -10.06
C GLY A 171 -12.58 12.16 -10.19
N TYR A 172 -11.35 11.66 -10.12
CA TYR A 172 -10.14 12.50 -10.01
C TYR A 172 -9.16 12.32 -11.17
N LEU A 173 -9.19 11.20 -11.90
CA LEU A 173 -8.29 10.97 -13.02
C LEU A 173 -8.41 12.08 -14.07
N GLY A 174 -7.33 12.82 -14.25
CA GLY A 174 -7.23 13.94 -15.18
C GLY A 174 -6.06 14.85 -14.83
N GLY A 175 -5.83 15.87 -15.67
CA GLY A 175 -4.79 16.89 -15.45
C GLY A 175 -3.43 16.30 -15.06
N ALA A 176 -2.79 16.89 -14.04
CA ALA A 176 -1.47 16.48 -13.55
C ALA A 176 -1.41 15.03 -13.06
N PHE A 177 -2.51 14.49 -12.51
CA PHE A 177 -2.57 13.10 -12.07
C PHE A 177 -2.38 12.15 -13.26
N TYR A 178 -3.12 12.36 -14.35
CA TYR A 178 -3.00 11.53 -15.54
C TYR A 178 -1.67 11.71 -16.28
N GLU A 179 -1.10 12.91 -16.28
CA GLU A 179 0.26 13.11 -16.80
C GLU A 179 1.29 12.24 -16.06
N ASN A 180 1.18 12.13 -14.74
CA ASN A 180 2.03 11.25 -13.95
C ASN A 180 1.74 9.77 -14.23
N VAL A 181 0.48 9.38 -14.48
CA VAL A 181 0.13 8.01 -14.90
C VAL A 181 0.90 7.64 -16.16
N VAL A 182 0.90 8.53 -17.16
CA VAL A 182 1.63 8.30 -18.42
C VAL A 182 3.15 8.24 -18.19
N ARG A 183 3.72 9.13 -17.35
CA ARG A 183 5.15 9.13 -17.02
C ARG A 183 5.57 7.81 -16.37
N VAL A 184 4.81 7.33 -15.39
CA VAL A 184 5.08 6.06 -14.69
C VAL A 184 4.88 4.88 -15.65
N ALA A 185 3.78 4.84 -16.42
CA ALA A 185 3.48 3.75 -17.33
C ALA A 185 4.60 3.51 -18.36
N ARG A 186 5.28 4.57 -18.82
CA ARG A 186 6.43 4.46 -19.75
C ARG A 186 7.66 3.79 -19.14
N CYS A 187 7.77 3.76 -17.83
CA CYS A 187 8.90 3.15 -17.12
C CYS A 187 8.66 1.69 -16.73
N VAL A 188 7.48 1.15 -17.04
CA VAL A 188 7.07 -0.20 -16.64
C VAL A 188 6.73 -1.03 -17.87
N SER A 189 7.54 -2.05 -18.14
CA SER A 189 7.32 -3.01 -19.21
C SER A 189 6.31 -4.08 -18.81
N PHE A 190 5.72 -4.74 -19.81
CA PHE A 190 4.83 -5.87 -19.57
C PHE A 190 5.52 -7.02 -18.81
N ASN A 191 6.80 -7.27 -19.07
CA ASN A 191 7.59 -8.29 -18.36
C ASN A 191 7.74 -7.96 -16.86
N GLN A 192 7.87 -6.67 -16.50
CA GLN A 192 7.90 -6.26 -15.10
C GLN A 192 6.57 -6.52 -14.41
N VAL A 193 5.44 -6.10 -15.00
CA VAL A 193 4.13 -6.35 -14.38
C VAL A 193 3.78 -7.84 -14.35
N ARG A 194 4.23 -8.64 -15.31
CA ARG A 194 4.12 -10.11 -15.24
C ARG A 194 4.90 -10.67 -14.04
N GLY A 195 6.15 -10.25 -13.84
CA GLY A 195 6.96 -10.72 -12.72
C GLY A 195 6.47 -10.24 -11.35
N ILE A 196 5.89 -9.04 -11.28
CA ILE A 196 5.46 -8.42 -10.02
C ILE A 196 4.03 -8.85 -9.64
N PHE A 197 3.12 -8.93 -10.61
CA PHE A 197 1.69 -9.14 -10.40
C PHE A 197 1.17 -10.48 -10.91
N GLY A 198 1.97 -11.23 -11.66
CA GLY A 198 1.51 -12.49 -12.28
C GLY A 198 0.59 -12.28 -13.48
N PHE A 199 0.52 -11.08 -14.07
CA PHE A 199 -0.33 -10.83 -15.23
C PHE A 199 0.08 -11.65 -16.45
N SER A 200 -0.92 -12.12 -17.18
CA SER A 200 -0.80 -12.95 -18.36
C SER A 200 -1.22 -12.19 -19.62
N PRO A 201 -0.81 -12.63 -20.83
CA PRO A 201 -1.31 -12.05 -22.08
C PRO A 201 -2.84 -12.15 -22.24
N GLU A 202 -3.50 -13.03 -21.48
CA GLU A 202 -4.96 -13.22 -21.46
C GLU A 202 -5.68 -12.17 -20.61
N ASP A 203 -4.97 -11.48 -19.71
CA ASP A 203 -5.54 -10.38 -18.93
C ASP A 203 -5.83 -9.16 -19.83
N HIS A 204 -6.97 -8.52 -19.61
CA HIS A 204 -7.35 -7.34 -20.39
C HIS A 204 -6.46 -6.13 -20.07
N ILE A 205 -6.27 -5.26 -21.07
CA ILE A 205 -5.34 -4.11 -21.01
C ILE A 205 -5.60 -3.17 -19.84
N GLY A 206 -6.83 -3.10 -19.33
CA GLY A 206 -7.18 -2.33 -18.14
C GLY A 206 -6.44 -2.82 -16.88
N LYS A 207 -6.41 -4.14 -16.63
CA LYS A 207 -5.66 -4.72 -15.50
C LYS A 207 -4.17 -4.45 -15.62
N ILE A 208 -3.63 -4.65 -16.82
CA ILE A 208 -2.21 -4.44 -17.13
C ILE A 208 -1.82 -2.96 -16.94
N GLY A 209 -2.71 -2.03 -17.30
CA GLY A 209 -2.51 -0.58 -17.22
C GLY A 209 -2.83 0.06 -15.88
N PHE A 210 -3.40 -0.68 -14.93
CA PHE A 210 -3.80 -0.16 -13.61
C PHE A 210 -2.63 0.19 -12.66
N PRO A 211 -1.53 -0.58 -12.55
CA PRO A 211 -0.49 -0.32 -11.56
C PRO A 211 0.06 1.12 -11.53
N PRO A 212 0.27 1.81 -12.67
CA PRO A 212 0.59 3.24 -12.69
C PRO A 212 -0.44 4.13 -11.98
N VAL A 213 -1.74 3.84 -12.07
CA VAL A 213 -2.82 4.60 -11.42
C VAL A 213 -2.69 4.56 -9.89
N GLN A 214 -2.33 3.40 -9.33
CA GLN A 214 -2.12 3.25 -7.89
C GLN A 214 -0.75 3.77 -7.41
N ALA A 215 0.24 3.84 -8.32
CA ALA A 215 1.57 4.34 -8.03
C ALA A 215 1.60 5.88 -7.86
N VAL A 216 0.86 6.60 -8.71
CA VAL A 216 1.00 8.07 -8.81
C VAL A 216 0.56 8.91 -7.62
N PRO A 217 -0.34 8.48 -6.71
CA PRO A 217 -0.61 9.22 -5.48
C PRO A 217 0.62 9.35 -4.56
N SER A 218 1.68 8.60 -4.84
CA SER A 218 2.96 8.68 -4.14
C SER A 218 3.84 9.86 -4.59
N PHE A 219 3.41 10.59 -5.62
CA PHE A 219 4.06 11.83 -6.07
C PHE A 219 3.20 13.05 -5.70
N PRO A 220 3.76 14.07 -5.03
CA PRO A 220 3.01 15.28 -4.68
C PRO A 220 2.56 16.06 -5.91
N THR A 221 3.26 15.91 -7.05
CA THR A 221 2.90 16.53 -8.33
C THR A 221 1.57 16.02 -8.89
N SER A 222 1.07 14.89 -8.40
CA SER A 222 -0.27 14.38 -8.72
C SER A 222 -1.38 15.21 -8.05
N PHE A 223 -1.03 16.03 -7.04
CA PHE A 223 -1.96 16.87 -6.28
C PHE A 223 -1.46 18.33 -6.22
N PRO A 224 -1.36 19.04 -7.36
CA PRO A 224 -0.81 20.40 -7.39
C PRO A 224 -1.61 21.38 -6.53
N HIS A 225 -2.91 21.14 -6.37
CA HIS A 225 -3.80 21.93 -5.50
C HIS A 225 -3.53 21.74 -3.99
N LEU A 226 -2.91 20.61 -3.59
CA LEU A 226 -2.53 20.35 -2.19
C LEU A 226 -1.06 20.69 -1.92
N PHE A 227 -0.18 20.48 -2.91
CA PHE A 227 1.27 20.52 -2.73
C PHE A 227 1.97 21.47 -3.72
N SER A 228 1.32 22.57 -4.11
CA SER A 228 1.88 23.56 -5.05
C SER A 228 3.29 23.99 -4.66
N GLY A 229 4.24 23.85 -5.59
CA GLY A 229 5.66 24.18 -5.41
C GLY A 229 6.44 23.21 -4.50
N ARG A 230 5.87 22.05 -4.15
CA ARG A 230 6.50 21.03 -3.28
C ARG A 230 6.66 19.68 -3.99
N ASP A 231 7.31 19.71 -5.15
CA ASP A 231 7.44 18.53 -6.02
C ASP A 231 8.29 17.40 -5.42
N ASN A 232 9.11 17.71 -4.41
CA ASN A 232 10.01 16.77 -3.72
C ASN A 232 9.49 16.34 -2.33
N LEU A 233 8.21 16.57 -2.04
CA LEU A 233 7.61 16.17 -0.77
C LEU A 233 7.64 14.63 -0.62
N ARG A 234 8.21 14.15 0.49
CA ARG A 234 8.27 12.71 0.77
C ARG A 234 6.87 12.16 1.05
N CYS A 235 6.64 10.92 0.62
CA CYS A 235 5.41 10.18 0.88
C CYS A 235 5.69 8.98 1.79
N LEU A 236 4.84 8.79 2.81
CA LEU A 236 4.85 7.60 3.66
C LEU A 236 3.54 6.84 3.45
N ILE A 237 3.64 5.54 3.14
CA ILE A 237 2.49 4.70 2.78
C ILE A 237 2.29 3.60 3.83
N PRO A 238 1.27 3.70 4.69
CA PRO A 238 0.84 2.62 5.56
C PRO A 238 -0.10 1.68 4.78
N CYS A 239 0.34 0.45 4.56
CA CYS A 239 -0.44 -0.56 3.83
C CYS A 239 -0.19 -1.97 4.36
N ALA A 240 -1.03 -2.92 3.96
CA ALA A 240 -0.82 -4.33 4.23
C ALA A 240 0.31 -4.88 3.32
N ILE A 241 0.99 -5.94 3.74
CA ILE A 241 2.15 -6.46 3.02
C ILE A 241 1.82 -7.02 1.62
N ASP A 242 0.58 -7.41 1.36
CA ASP A 242 0.10 -7.80 0.02
C ASP A 242 0.15 -6.63 -0.99
N GLN A 243 0.08 -5.39 -0.52
CA GLN A 243 0.17 -4.20 -1.36
C GLN A 243 1.62 -3.84 -1.76
N VAL A 244 2.62 -4.58 -1.26
CA VAL A 244 4.04 -4.35 -1.57
C VAL A 244 4.34 -4.45 -3.08
N CYS A 245 3.68 -5.35 -3.80
CA CYS A 245 3.90 -5.51 -5.24
C CYS A 245 3.51 -4.24 -6.02
N LEU A 246 2.40 -3.61 -5.65
CA LEU A 246 1.92 -2.36 -6.27
C LEU A 246 2.88 -1.21 -5.99
N SER A 247 3.51 -1.21 -4.81
CA SER A 247 4.55 -0.25 -4.47
C SER A 247 5.92 -0.49 -5.11
N SER A 248 6.24 -1.74 -5.48
CA SER A 248 7.54 -2.07 -6.09
C SER A 248 7.71 -1.42 -7.45
N VAL A 249 6.61 -1.23 -8.19
CA VAL A 249 6.57 -0.47 -9.44
C VAL A 249 7.00 0.97 -9.21
N SER A 250 6.50 1.61 -8.15
CA SER A 250 6.89 2.95 -7.77
C SER A 250 8.35 3.02 -7.28
N CYS A 251 8.79 2.05 -6.47
CA CYS A 251 10.16 1.98 -5.93
C CYS A 251 11.25 1.78 -6.99
N GLN A 252 10.97 1.04 -8.06
CA GLN A 252 11.92 0.87 -9.16
C GLN A 252 12.18 2.17 -9.93
N ILE A 253 11.25 3.12 -9.82
CA ILE A 253 11.28 4.36 -10.59
C ILE A 253 11.69 5.53 -9.68
N PHE A 254 11.21 5.60 -8.43
CA PHE A 254 11.51 6.67 -7.48
C PHE A 254 11.39 6.22 -6.00
N TYR A 255 12.21 6.81 -5.13
CA TYR A 255 12.37 6.52 -3.69
C TYR A 255 11.06 6.65 -2.86
N LEU A 256 10.20 5.63 -2.85
CA LEU A 256 9.01 5.57 -1.98
C LEU A 256 9.27 4.83 -0.66
N LYS A 257 8.59 5.26 0.41
CA LYS A 257 8.82 4.82 1.80
C LYS A 257 7.55 4.24 2.41
N PHE A 258 7.66 3.07 3.05
CA PHE A 258 6.51 2.22 3.41
C PHE A 258 6.53 1.75 4.85
N MET A 259 5.35 1.46 5.40
CA MET A 259 5.14 0.68 6.61
C MET A 259 4.11 -0.42 6.36
N PHE A 260 4.48 -1.66 6.68
CA PHE A 260 3.69 -2.86 6.39
C PHE A 260 3.13 -3.51 7.65
N PHE A 261 1.90 -4.02 7.56
CA PHE A 261 1.24 -4.79 8.62
C PHE A 261 0.75 -6.17 8.16
N PHE A 262 0.42 -7.02 9.13
CA PHE A 262 -0.09 -8.38 8.91
C PHE A 262 -1.39 -8.41 8.11
N LEU A 263 -1.58 -9.44 7.28
CA LEU A 263 -2.93 -9.84 6.92
C LEU A 263 -3.64 -10.40 8.16
N ILE A 264 -4.84 -9.89 8.44
CA ILE A 264 -5.81 -10.47 9.38
C ILE A 264 -6.87 -11.19 8.55
#